data_AF-A0A171CUV8-F1
#
_entry.id   AF-A0A171CUV8-F1
#
_cell.length_a   1.000
_cell.length_b   1.000
_cell.length_c   1.000
_cell.angle_alpha   90.00
_cell.angle_beta   90.00
_cell.angle_gamma   90.00
#
_symmetry.space_group_name_H-M   'P 1'
#
loop_
_entity.id
_entity.type
_entity.pdbx_description
1 polymer ?
#
loop_
_entity_poly.entity_id
_entity_poly.type
_entity_poly.pdbx_seq_one_letter_code
_entity_poly.pdbx_strand_id
1 'polypeptide(L)'
;MLVTGEFNGDGRTDLVAASYPGTQIAVLLGAVGGGFQPPLVQEAGEPGGTTVADVNGDGKADLLVSDWDGSISVLAGNGDGTFAAGVAHPVGYAPSEPMTGDFNGDGKPDLVTTSYDTDSVSVLLNTCTPVSIVPTLPTLPTNPTLPTVPVLPKPAPAAKPKPAVKPTAADKAKAAAKAKAAAKAKAAAKAKKKVTKAKKRRGPGAG
;
A
#
# COMPACT_ATOMS: atom_id res chain seq x y z
N MET A 1 0.70 -8.20 13.35
CA MET A 1 0.99 -6.76 13.16
C MET A 1 0.40 -6.28 11.86
N LEU A 2 0.20 -4.97 11.71
CA LEU A 2 -0.31 -4.34 10.49
C LEU A 2 0.57 -3.14 10.17
N VAL A 3 0.88 -2.94 8.89
CA VAL A 3 1.53 -1.71 8.42
C VAL A 3 0.90 -1.27 7.10
N THR A 4 0.74 0.03 6.94
CA THR A 4 0.16 0.64 5.74
C THR A 4 1.24 1.38 4.95
N GLY A 5 1.14 1.37 3.62
CA GLY A 5 2.10 2.04 2.75
C GLY A 5 1.60 2.11 1.31
N GLU A 6 2.42 2.64 0.42
CA GLU A 6 2.20 2.61 -1.04
C GLU A 6 3.19 1.60 -1.63
N PHE A 7 2.80 0.33 -1.76
CA PHE A 7 3.71 -0.76 -2.14
C PHE A 7 3.76 -0.98 -3.66
N ASN A 8 2.79 -0.45 -4.41
CA ASN A 8 2.71 -0.60 -5.86
C ASN A 8 2.74 0.73 -6.65
N GLY A 9 2.91 1.87 -5.97
CA GLY A 9 3.01 3.19 -6.59
C GLY A 9 1.73 3.69 -7.29
N ASP A 10 0.56 3.09 -6.99
CA ASP A 10 -0.69 3.46 -7.65
C ASP A 10 -1.43 4.64 -7.00
N GLY A 11 -0.88 5.17 -5.90
CA GLY A 11 -1.40 6.33 -5.16
C GLY A 11 -2.59 5.99 -4.26
N ARG A 12 -2.75 4.73 -3.87
CA ARG A 12 -3.73 4.25 -2.92
C ARG A 12 -3.04 3.46 -1.82
N THR A 13 -3.47 3.74 -0.59
CA THR A 13 -2.90 3.07 0.57
C THR A 13 -3.18 1.57 0.55
N ASP A 14 -2.10 0.82 0.60
CA ASP A 14 -2.05 -0.63 0.72
C ASP A 14 -1.85 -1.04 2.19
N LEU A 15 -2.04 -2.33 2.47
CA LEU A 15 -1.89 -2.91 3.80
C LEU A 15 -1.05 -4.17 3.75
N VAL A 16 -0.07 -4.29 4.63
CA VAL A 16 0.61 -5.54 4.94
C VAL A 16 0.12 -6.03 6.30
N ALA A 17 -0.28 -7.30 6.35
CA ALA A 17 -0.62 -8.00 7.56
C ALA A 17 0.37 -9.13 7.81
N ALA A 18 0.93 -9.17 9.00
CA ALA A 18 1.86 -10.20 9.46
C ALA A 18 1.29 -10.88 10.72
N SER A 19 1.49 -12.18 10.89
CA SER A 19 1.00 -12.89 12.07
C SER A 19 1.98 -13.97 12.53
N TYR A 20 2.46 -13.84 13.75
CA TYR A 20 3.13 -14.93 14.48
C TYR A 20 2.10 -15.97 14.95
N PRO A 21 2.39 -17.29 14.94
CA PRO A 21 3.66 -17.95 14.61
C PRO A 21 3.84 -18.31 13.12
N GLY A 22 3.25 -17.58 12.17
CA GLY A 22 3.47 -17.81 10.74
C GLY A 22 4.72 -17.09 10.22
N THR A 23 5.30 -17.61 9.13
CA THR A 23 6.46 -16.99 8.46
C THR A 23 6.08 -16.05 7.30
N GLN A 24 4.78 -15.89 7.10
CA GLN A 24 4.22 -15.25 5.92
C GLN A 24 3.59 -13.90 6.26
N ILE A 25 3.68 -13.01 5.30
CA ILE A 25 2.89 -11.78 5.24
C ILE A 25 1.80 -11.90 4.18
N ALA A 26 0.71 -11.19 4.38
CA ALA A 26 -0.30 -10.93 3.38
C ALA A 26 -0.23 -9.45 2.98
N VAL A 27 -0.01 -9.19 1.70
CA VAL A 27 -0.07 -7.85 1.10
C VAL A 27 -1.44 -7.67 0.46
N LEU A 28 -2.14 -6.61 0.85
CA LEU A 28 -3.48 -6.27 0.41
C LEU A 28 -3.42 -4.92 -0.31
N LEU A 29 -3.52 -4.94 -1.64
CA LEU A 29 -3.43 -3.73 -2.45
C LEU A 29 -4.74 -2.94 -2.46
N GLY A 30 -4.65 -1.62 -2.45
CA GLY A 30 -5.78 -0.70 -2.49
C GLY A 30 -6.64 -0.89 -3.75
N ALA A 31 -7.96 -1.03 -3.58
CA ALA A 31 -8.89 -1.19 -4.69
C ALA A 31 -9.55 0.14 -5.12
N VAL A 32 -9.92 0.24 -6.41
CA VAL A 32 -10.63 1.42 -6.92
C VAL A 32 -12.01 1.44 -6.28
N GLY A 33 -12.38 2.56 -5.66
CA GLY A 33 -13.66 2.69 -4.96
C GLY A 33 -13.65 2.19 -3.51
N GLY A 34 -12.46 1.90 -2.96
CA GLY A 34 -12.25 1.52 -1.56
C GLY A 34 -12.16 0.01 -1.34
N GLY A 35 -11.60 -0.38 -0.19
CA GLY A 35 -11.30 -1.77 0.14
C GLY A 35 -9.98 -2.25 -0.45
N PHE A 36 -9.77 -3.56 -0.43
CA PHE A 36 -8.53 -4.21 -0.83
C PHE A 36 -8.75 -5.32 -1.87
N GLN A 37 -7.75 -5.52 -2.72
CA GLN A 37 -7.64 -6.66 -3.62
C GLN A 37 -7.44 -7.98 -2.85
N PRO A 38 -7.58 -9.14 -3.49
CA PRO A 38 -7.21 -10.41 -2.88
C PRO A 38 -5.76 -10.37 -2.35
N PRO A 39 -5.51 -10.97 -1.17
CA PRO A 39 -4.19 -10.91 -0.56
C PRO A 39 -3.16 -11.66 -1.39
N LEU A 40 -1.99 -11.05 -1.56
CA LEU A 40 -0.77 -11.69 -2.03
C LEU A 40 0.03 -12.18 -0.82
N VAL A 41 0.28 -13.48 -0.73
CA VAL A 41 0.99 -14.08 0.39
C VAL A 41 2.44 -14.35 0.01
N GLN A 42 3.38 -13.92 0.85
CA GLN A 42 4.83 -14.05 0.64
C GLN A 42 5.53 -14.45 1.95
N GLU A 43 6.67 -15.11 1.84
CA GLU A 43 7.56 -15.37 2.99
C GLU A 43 8.26 -14.08 3.42
N ALA A 44 8.36 -13.85 4.73
CA ALA A 44 8.92 -12.61 5.28
C ALA A 44 9.66 -12.78 6.61
N GLY A 45 10.08 -14.00 6.96
CA GLY A 45 10.74 -14.28 8.25
C GLY A 45 9.74 -14.67 9.34
N GLU A 46 10.08 -14.51 10.61
CA GLU A 46 9.22 -14.81 11.78
C GLU A 46 8.70 -13.52 12.42
N PRO A 47 7.70 -12.84 11.82
CA PRO A 47 7.32 -11.47 12.16
C PRO A 47 6.88 -11.28 13.62
N GLY A 48 7.73 -10.59 14.38
CA GLY A 48 7.52 -9.98 15.70
C GLY A 48 7.15 -8.50 15.67
N GLY A 49 7.29 -7.85 14.51
CA GLY A 49 7.03 -6.42 14.30
C GLY A 49 7.27 -6.02 12.85
N THR A 50 6.65 -4.94 12.38
CA THR A 50 6.77 -4.49 10.98
C THR A 50 6.82 -2.97 10.86
N THR A 51 7.70 -2.43 10.02
CA THR A 51 7.69 -1.03 9.60
C THR A 51 8.02 -0.89 8.11
N VAL A 52 7.82 0.29 7.55
CA VAL A 52 8.00 0.58 6.12
C VAL A 52 8.87 1.81 5.94
N ALA A 53 9.85 1.72 5.05
CA ALA A 53 10.70 2.83 4.63
C ALA A 53 11.36 2.50 3.29
N ASP A 54 11.82 3.51 2.55
CA ASP A 54 12.73 3.32 1.42
C ASP A 54 14.17 3.30 1.94
N VAL A 55 14.68 2.12 2.31
CA VAL A 55 16.01 1.99 2.93
C VAL A 55 17.13 1.86 1.92
N ASN A 56 16.81 1.43 0.71
CA ASN A 56 17.80 1.31 -0.37
C ASN A 56 17.90 2.58 -1.25
N GLY A 57 16.95 3.50 -1.15
CA GLY A 57 16.90 4.79 -1.85
C GLY A 57 16.44 4.68 -3.30
N ASP A 58 15.69 3.65 -3.67
CA ASP A 58 15.18 3.43 -5.03
C ASP A 58 13.80 4.05 -5.28
N GLY A 59 13.23 4.70 -4.27
CA GLY A 59 11.92 5.35 -4.32
C GLY A 59 10.75 4.40 -4.11
N LYS A 60 10.99 3.15 -3.72
CA LYS A 60 9.95 2.16 -3.42
C LYS A 60 9.92 1.85 -1.94
N ALA A 61 8.73 1.49 -1.46
CA ALA A 61 8.54 1.10 -0.08
C ALA A 61 9.17 -0.28 0.18
N ASP A 62 10.20 -0.34 1.01
CA ASP A 62 10.74 -1.58 1.56
C ASP A 62 9.99 -1.94 2.85
N LEU A 63 9.88 -3.24 3.13
CA LEU A 63 9.29 -3.76 4.37
C LEU A 63 10.41 -4.22 5.31
N LEU A 64 10.37 -3.73 6.54
CA LEU A 64 11.29 -4.13 7.60
C LEU A 64 10.51 -4.97 8.61
N VAL A 65 11.00 -6.18 8.87
CA VAL A 65 10.36 -7.15 9.76
C VAL A 65 11.30 -7.41 10.91
N SER A 66 10.84 -7.22 12.15
CA SER A 66 11.58 -7.75 13.30
C SER A 66 11.23 -9.22 13.46
N ASP A 67 12.24 -10.07 13.49
CA ASP A 67 12.11 -11.52 13.52
C ASP A 67 12.35 -12.05 14.92
N TRP A 68 11.54 -13.02 15.34
CA TRP A 68 11.69 -13.66 16.66
C TRP A 68 13.06 -14.34 16.86
N ASP A 69 13.75 -14.67 15.77
CA ASP A 69 15.10 -15.26 15.77
C ASP A 69 16.22 -14.27 16.17
N GLY A 70 15.87 -13.00 16.38
CA GLY A 70 16.79 -11.97 16.82
C GLY A 70 17.40 -11.12 15.71
N SER A 71 16.74 -11.07 14.55
CA SER A 71 17.14 -10.26 13.42
C SER A 71 16.09 -9.23 13.01
N ILE A 72 16.49 -8.26 12.20
CA ILE A 72 15.58 -7.48 11.36
C ILE A 72 15.79 -7.92 9.92
N SER A 73 14.77 -8.52 9.29
CA SER A 73 14.75 -8.78 7.85
C SER A 73 14.33 -7.53 7.07
N VAL A 74 15.14 -7.16 6.08
CA VAL A 74 14.83 -6.13 5.10
C VAL A 74 14.36 -6.78 3.81
N LEU A 75 13.10 -6.56 3.46
CA LEU A 75 12.43 -7.04 2.26
C LEU A 75 12.30 -5.88 1.27
N ALA A 76 13.15 -5.85 0.23
CA ALA A 76 13.15 -4.77 -0.75
C ALA A 76 11.85 -4.76 -1.58
N GLY A 77 11.25 -3.59 -1.74
CA GLY A 77 10.01 -3.41 -2.50
C GLY A 77 10.23 -3.49 -4.00
N ASN A 78 9.47 -4.33 -4.72
CA ASN A 78 9.56 -4.36 -6.18
C ASN A 78 8.77 -3.22 -6.84
N GLY A 79 7.86 -2.58 -6.09
CA GLY A 79 7.03 -1.47 -6.57
C GLY A 79 5.78 -1.92 -7.32
N ASP A 80 5.43 -3.20 -7.22
CA ASP A 80 4.21 -3.80 -7.77
C ASP A 80 3.35 -4.47 -6.68
N GLY A 81 3.66 -4.21 -5.40
CA GLY A 81 3.05 -4.88 -4.25
C GLY A 81 3.75 -6.17 -3.83
N THR A 82 4.83 -6.57 -4.49
CA THR A 82 5.66 -7.71 -4.11
C THR A 82 6.98 -7.27 -3.45
N PHE A 83 7.60 -8.20 -2.73
CA PHE A 83 8.87 -7.96 -2.06
C PHE A 83 9.92 -8.99 -2.50
N ALA A 84 11.18 -8.58 -2.55
CA ALA A 84 12.30 -9.50 -2.73
C ALA A 84 12.49 -10.37 -1.48
N ALA A 85 13.31 -11.42 -1.60
CA ALA A 85 13.71 -12.24 -0.47
C ALA A 85 14.38 -11.38 0.61
N GLY A 86 13.97 -11.57 1.87
CA GLY A 86 14.47 -10.79 2.99
C GLY A 86 15.96 -11.02 3.25
N VAL A 87 16.67 -9.94 3.56
CA VAL A 87 18.05 -9.98 4.07
C VAL A 87 18.01 -9.71 5.56
N ALA A 88 18.44 -10.69 6.36
CA ALA A 88 18.42 -10.61 7.83
C ALA A 88 19.66 -9.90 8.39
N HIS A 89 19.43 -8.96 9.31
CA HIS A 89 20.46 -8.25 10.04
C HIS A 89 20.33 -8.56 11.55
N PRO A 90 21.34 -9.20 12.19
CA PRO A 90 21.26 -9.53 13.61
C PRO A 90 21.20 -8.29 14.51
N VAL A 91 20.26 -8.27 15.46
CA VAL A 91 20.02 -7.15 16.38
C VAL A 91 19.91 -7.55 17.85
N GLY A 92 19.97 -8.85 18.15
CA GLY A 92 19.73 -9.41 19.48
C GLY A 92 18.36 -10.10 19.58
N TYR A 93 18.11 -10.88 20.63
CA TYR A 93 16.94 -11.76 20.73
C TYR A 93 15.60 -11.00 20.86
N ALA A 94 14.53 -11.52 20.25
CA ALA A 94 13.17 -10.98 20.34
C ALA A 94 13.05 -9.44 20.15
N PRO A 95 13.48 -8.91 18.99
CA PRO A 95 13.33 -7.50 18.66
C PRO A 95 11.84 -7.12 18.54
N SER A 96 11.52 -6.02 19.20
CA SER A 96 10.22 -5.34 19.11
C SER A 96 10.07 -4.60 17.77
N GLU A 97 8.95 -3.87 17.62
CA GLU A 97 8.65 -3.09 16.43
C GLU A 97 9.82 -2.16 16.05
N PRO A 98 10.39 -2.32 14.84
CA PRO A 98 11.46 -1.45 14.37
C PRO A 98 10.93 -0.05 14.01
N MET A 99 11.77 0.97 14.21
CA MET A 99 11.52 2.34 13.79
C MET A 99 12.65 2.85 12.90
N THR A 100 12.33 3.76 11.99
CA THR A 100 13.30 4.37 11.09
C THR A 100 13.48 5.86 11.38
N GLY A 101 14.68 6.36 11.10
CA GLY A 101 15.04 7.76 11.26
C GLY A 101 16.49 7.99 10.82
N ASP A 102 16.87 9.21 10.52
CA ASP A 102 18.27 9.56 10.28
C ASP A 102 18.94 9.84 11.63
N PHE A 103 19.64 8.84 12.20
CA PHE A 103 20.24 8.94 13.53
C PHE A 103 21.69 9.42 13.49
N ASN A 104 22.34 9.35 12.32
CA ASN A 104 23.73 9.76 12.13
C ASN A 104 23.90 11.09 11.33
N GLY A 105 22.82 11.62 10.76
CA GLY A 105 22.79 12.87 10.00
C GLY A 105 23.27 12.76 8.55
N ASP A 106 23.31 11.56 7.96
CA ASP A 106 23.80 11.33 6.59
C ASP A 106 22.70 11.40 5.52
N GLY A 107 21.45 11.63 5.94
CA GLY A 107 20.29 11.75 5.07
C GLY A 107 19.69 10.42 4.61
N LYS A 108 20.14 9.28 5.15
CA LYS A 108 19.57 7.96 4.89
C LYS A 108 18.76 7.49 6.11
N PRO A 109 17.67 6.74 5.91
CA PRO A 109 16.94 6.18 7.04
C PRO A 109 17.76 5.05 7.66
N ASP A 110 18.25 5.29 8.87
CA ASP A 110 18.75 4.28 9.79
C ASP A 110 17.59 3.54 10.45
N LEU A 111 17.89 2.44 11.14
CA LEU A 111 16.92 1.61 11.85
C LEU A 111 17.25 1.54 13.33
N VAL A 112 16.23 1.61 14.19
CA VAL A 112 16.35 1.34 15.63
C VAL A 112 15.33 0.31 16.06
N THR A 113 15.72 -0.58 16.97
CA THR A 113 14.81 -1.53 17.61
C THR A 113 15.21 -1.73 19.07
N THR A 114 14.24 -2.15 19.89
CA THR A 114 14.49 -2.58 21.27
C THR A 114 14.32 -4.09 21.38
N SER A 115 15.12 -4.74 22.21
CA SER A 115 15.02 -6.18 22.47
C SER A 115 14.36 -6.42 23.83
N TYR A 116 13.28 -7.22 23.85
CA TYR A 116 12.59 -7.55 25.09
C TYR A 116 13.41 -8.48 26.00
N ASP A 117 14.17 -9.41 25.42
CA ASP A 117 14.89 -10.43 26.19
C ASP A 117 16.28 -9.98 26.67
N THR A 118 16.86 -8.95 26.04
CA THR A 118 18.22 -8.49 26.35
C THR A 118 18.29 -7.09 26.95
N ASP A 119 17.14 -6.44 27.19
CA ASP A 119 17.05 -5.08 27.72
C ASP A 119 17.94 -4.07 26.98
N SER A 120 18.08 -4.25 25.65
CA SER A 120 19.01 -3.48 24.83
C SER A 120 18.30 -2.69 23.72
N VAL A 121 18.98 -1.66 23.24
CA VAL A 121 18.59 -0.87 22.07
C VAL A 121 19.67 -1.04 21.01
N SER A 122 19.26 -1.45 19.82
CA SER A 122 20.15 -1.65 18.68
C SER A 122 19.85 -0.60 17.62
N VAL A 123 20.90 0.07 17.12
CA VAL A 123 20.82 1.01 15.99
C VAL A 123 21.63 0.45 14.83
N LEU A 124 20.99 0.28 13.68
CA LEU A 124 21.58 -0.19 12.44
C LEU A 124 21.73 1.00 11.51
N LEU A 125 22.99 1.40 11.28
CA LEU A 125 23.30 2.50 10.38
C LEU A 125 23.17 2.07 8.94
N ASN A 126 22.47 2.87 8.14
CA ASN A 126 22.22 2.57 6.75
C ASN A 126 23.43 2.95 5.89
N THR A 127 24.16 1.94 5.42
CA THR A 127 25.31 2.12 4.54
C THR A 127 24.97 2.02 3.06
N CYS A 128 23.69 1.83 2.67
CA CYS A 128 23.29 1.78 1.27
C CYS A 128 23.72 3.05 0.53
N THR A 129 24.24 2.89 -0.68
CA THR A 129 24.57 4.01 -1.56
C THR A 129 23.46 4.14 -2.59
N PRO A 130 22.60 5.17 -2.50
CA PRO A 130 21.56 5.37 -3.51
C PRO A 130 22.22 5.53 -4.87
N VAL A 131 21.79 4.72 -5.84
CA VAL A 131 22.28 4.82 -7.21
C VAL A 131 21.66 6.08 -7.82
N SER A 132 22.43 7.16 -7.86
CA SER A 132 21.99 8.41 -8.45
C SER A 132 21.89 8.26 -9.97
N ILE A 133 20.73 7.82 -10.45
CA ILE A 133 20.37 7.92 -11.86
C ILE A 133 19.89 9.35 -12.13
N VAL A 134 20.78 10.33 -12.00
CA VAL A 134 20.52 11.62 -12.65
C VAL A 134 20.48 11.31 -14.14
N PRO A 135 19.34 11.38 -14.85
CA PRO A 135 19.40 11.42 -16.29
C PRO A 135 20.23 12.66 -16.59
N THR A 136 21.46 12.49 -17.08
CA THR A 136 22.21 13.60 -17.65
C THR A 136 21.30 14.16 -18.73
N LEU A 137 20.60 15.25 -18.43
CA LEU A 137 19.90 16.01 -19.45
C LEU A 137 20.97 16.27 -20.51
N PRO A 138 20.75 15.90 -21.78
CA PRO A 138 21.64 16.37 -22.83
C PRO A 138 21.73 17.88 -22.65
N THR A 139 22.93 18.40 -22.47
CA THR A 139 23.15 19.85 -22.36
C THR A 139 22.50 20.45 -23.58
N LEU A 140 21.39 21.17 -23.40
CA LEU A 140 20.77 21.89 -24.51
C LEU A 140 21.87 22.79 -25.08
N PRO A 141 22.13 22.74 -26.40
CA PRO A 141 23.09 23.66 -26.99
C PRO A 141 22.65 25.07 -26.65
N THR A 142 23.58 25.90 -26.18
CA THR A 142 23.34 27.30 -25.90
C THR A 142 22.87 27.98 -27.19
N ASN A 143 21.55 28.12 -27.32
CA ASN A 143 20.86 29.10 -28.14
C ASN A 143 21.30 29.24 -29.61
N PRO A 144 20.68 28.52 -30.56
CA PRO A 144 20.32 29.14 -31.82
C PRO A 144 19.03 29.95 -31.60
N THR A 145 19.08 31.23 -31.92
CA THR A 145 17.99 32.22 -31.87
C THR A 145 16.62 31.57 -32.13
N LEU A 146 15.73 31.54 -31.12
CA LEU A 146 14.35 31.12 -31.35
C LEU A 146 13.72 32.04 -32.41
N PRO A 147 13.01 31.50 -33.42
CA PRO A 147 12.15 32.33 -34.25
C PRO A 147 11.09 32.96 -33.34
N THR A 148 10.86 34.26 -33.51
CA THR A 148 9.82 35.00 -32.80
C THR A 148 8.48 34.31 -33.00
N VAL A 149 8.00 33.60 -31.98
CA VAL A 149 6.66 33.00 -32.00
C VAL A 149 5.66 34.16 -32.04
N PRO A 150 4.71 34.18 -32.99
CA PRO A 150 3.65 35.19 -32.98
C PRO A 150 2.91 35.09 -31.64
N VAL A 151 2.84 36.19 -30.91
CA VAL A 151 2.05 36.27 -29.68
C VAL A 151 0.59 36.05 -30.08
N LEU A 152 0.04 34.89 -29.73
CA LEU A 152 -1.39 34.62 -29.86
C LEU A 152 -2.15 35.65 -28.99
N PRO A 153 -3.26 36.23 -29.49
CA PRO A 153 -4.06 37.14 -28.70
C PRO A 153 -4.54 36.46 -27.41
N LYS A 154 -4.43 37.19 -26.30
CA LYS A 154 -4.85 36.73 -24.98
C LYS A 154 -6.29 36.18 -25.05
N PRO A 155 -6.54 34.95 -24.57
CA PRO A 155 -7.89 34.39 -24.52
C PRO A 155 -8.82 35.34 -23.76
N ALA A 156 -10.00 35.59 -24.33
CA ALA A 156 -11.04 36.34 -23.65
C ALA A 156 -11.37 35.68 -22.30
N PRO A 157 -11.68 36.46 -21.24
CA PRO A 157 -12.02 35.91 -19.93
C PRO A 157 -13.18 34.91 -20.05
N ALA A 158 -12.99 33.73 -19.46
CA ALA A 158 -13.96 32.65 -19.48
C ALA A 158 -15.33 33.15 -18.98
N ALA A 159 -16.38 32.82 -19.73
CA ALA A 159 -17.76 33.07 -19.30
C ALA A 159 -18.01 32.34 -17.97
N LYS A 160 -18.65 33.03 -17.03
CA LYS A 160 -19.06 32.46 -15.73
C LYS A 160 -19.81 31.14 -15.95
N PRO A 161 -19.56 30.10 -15.14
CA PRO A 161 -20.25 28.82 -15.28
C PRO A 161 -21.77 29.02 -15.19
N LYS A 162 -22.51 28.47 -16.15
CA LYS A 162 -23.98 28.47 -16.12
C LYS A 162 -24.47 27.73 -14.86
N PRO A 163 -25.56 28.19 -14.22
CA PRO A 163 -26.15 27.49 -13.09
C PRO A 163 -26.46 26.03 -13.43
N ALA A 164 -26.18 25.12 -12.50
CA ALA A 164 -26.49 23.70 -12.65
C ALA A 164 -27.98 23.51 -12.95
N VAL A 165 -28.29 22.79 -14.02
CA VAL A 165 -29.67 22.45 -14.39
C VAL A 165 -30.23 21.48 -13.35
N LYS A 166 -31.34 21.85 -12.72
CA LYS A 166 -32.02 21.02 -11.72
C LYS A 166 -32.45 19.69 -12.37
N PRO A 167 -32.17 18.53 -11.75
CA PRO A 167 -32.49 17.23 -12.34
C PRO A 167 -33.97 17.11 -12.66
N THR A 168 -34.26 16.59 -13.85
CA THR A 168 -35.61 16.48 -14.40
C THR A 168 -36.42 15.40 -13.67
N ALA A 169 -37.74 15.41 -13.86
CA ALA A 169 -38.60 14.34 -13.35
C ALA A 169 -38.21 12.96 -13.91
N ALA A 170 -37.67 12.91 -15.15
CA ALA A 170 -37.15 11.70 -15.77
C ALA A 170 -35.88 11.18 -15.05
N ASP A 171 -34.97 12.08 -14.66
CA ASP A 171 -33.77 11.72 -13.90
C ASP A 171 -34.12 11.12 -12.53
N LYS A 172 -35.12 11.70 -11.86
CA LYS A 172 -35.63 11.19 -10.58
C LYS A 172 -36.32 9.84 -10.73
N ALA A 173 -37.07 9.63 -11.82
CA ALA A 173 -37.74 8.35 -12.08
C ALA A 173 -36.72 7.22 -12.35
N LYS A 174 -35.64 7.51 -13.10
CA LYS A 174 -34.56 6.55 -13.37
C LYS A 174 -33.81 6.17 -12.10
N ALA A 175 -33.58 7.14 -11.21
CA ALA A 175 -32.98 6.89 -9.89
C ALA A 175 -33.88 6.02 -9.00
N ALA A 176 -35.19 6.28 -8.97
CA ALA A 176 -36.15 5.48 -8.21
C ALA A 176 -36.28 4.03 -8.73
N ALA A 177 -36.23 3.82 -10.04
CA ALA A 177 -36.24 2.49 -10.65
C ALA A 177 -34.99 1.67 -10.26
N LYS A 178 -33.81 2.31 -10.28
CA LYS A 178 -32.54 1.68 -9.86
C LYS A 178 -32.56 1.28 -8.38
N ALA A 179 -33.15 2.11 -7.52
CA ALA A 179 -33.31 1.81 -6.10
C ALA A 179 -34.24 0.61 -5.84
N LYS A 180 -35.37 0.52 -6.57
CA LYS A 180 -36.30 -0.62 -6.46
C LYS A 180 -35.67 -1.94 -6.93
N ALA A 181 -34.88 -1.90 -8.00
CA ALA A 181 -34.13 -3.08 -8.49
C ALA A 181 -33.11 -3.57 -7.46
N ALA A 182 -32.37 -2.66 -6.83
CA ALA A 182 -31.39 -2.99 -5.79
C ALA A 182 -32.05 -3.61 -4.54
N ALA A 183 -33.24 -3.13 -4.14
CA ALA A 183 -33.98 -3.69 -3.01
C ALA A 183 -34.46 -5.14 -3.28
N LYS A 184 -34.96 -5.42 -4.49
CA LYS A 184 -35.42 -6.77 -4.88
C LYS A 184 -34.27 -7.78 -4.93
N ALA A 185 -33.08 -7.35 -5.40
CA ALA A 185 -31.88 -8.18 -5.40
C ALA A 185 -31.42 -8.56 -3.97
N LYS A 186 -31.43 -7.60 -3.03
CA LYS A 186 -31.10 -7.85 -1.62
C LYS A 186 -32.08 -8.81 -0.95
N ALA A 187 -33.38 -8.72 -1.25
CA ALA A 187 -34.40 -9.62 -0.70
C ALA A 187 -34.21 -11.07 -1.20
N ALA A 188 -33.93 -11.26 -2.50
CA ALA A 188 -33.67 -12.58 -3.08
C ALA A 188 -32.41 -13.24 -2.49
N ALA A 189 -31.35 -12.46 -2.25
CA ALA A 189 -30.13 -12.96 -1.62
C ALA A 189 -30.36 -13.43 -0.18
N LYS A 190 -31.20 -12.72 0.59
CA LYS A 190 -31.54 -13.08 1.97
C LYS A 190 -32.39 -14.37 2.04
N ALA A 191 -33.29 -14.58 1.07
CA ALA A 191 -34.08 -15.80 0.96
C ALA A 191 -33.22 -17.03 0.65
N LYS A 192 -32.27 -16.92 -0.29
CA LYS A 192 -31.33 -18.01 -0.64
C LYS A 192 -30.44 -18.42 0.54
N LYS A 193 -29.99 -17.46 1.38
CA LYS A 193 -29.26 -17.74 2.63
C LYS A 193 -30.09 -18.47 3.69
N LYS A 194 -31.41 -18.20 3.79
CA LYS A 194 -32.29 -18.91 4.73
C LYS A 194 -32.50 -20.38 4.33
N VAL A 195 -32.71 -20.65 3.04
CA VAL A 195 -32.94 -22.01 2.52
C VAL A 195 -31.69 -22.89 2.68
N THR A 196 -30.50 -22.35 2.41
CA THR A 196 -29.23 -23.05 2.61
C THR A 196 -28.94 -23.34 4.09
N LYS A 197 -29.25 -22.42 5.00
CA LYS A 197 -29.15 -22.65 6.45
C LYS A 197 -30.13 -23.72 6.96
N ALA A 198 -31.33 -23.81 6.38
CA ALA A 198 -32.31 -24.85 6.72
C ALA A 198 -31.90 -26.25 6.23
N LYS A 199 -31.30 -26.35 5.04
CA LYS A 199 -30.84 -27.63 4.48
C LYS A 199 -29.63 -28.20 5.24
N LYS A 200 -28.75 -27.34 5.76
CA LYS A 200 -27.58 -27.75 6.58
C LYS A 200 -27.95 -28.28 7.98
N ARG A 201 -29.15 -27.99 8.50
CA ARG A 201 -29.66 -28.54 9.77
C ARG A 201 -30.30 -29.92 9.64
N ARG A 202 -30.42 -30.46 8.42
CA ARG A 202 -30.95 -31.80 8.12
C ARG A 202 -29.81 -32.64 7.51
N GLY A 203 -28.79 -32.93 8.31
CA GLY A 203 -27.76 -33.92 7.94
C GLY A 203 -28.32 -35.36 8.06
N PRO A 204 -27.75 -36.35 7.34
CA PRO A 204 -28.25 -37.71 7.31
C PRO A 204 -27.86 -38.46 8.58
N GLY A 205 -28.83 -39.06 9.26
CA GLY A 205 -28.58 -39.86 10.46
C GLY A 205 -29.86 -40.52 10.97
N ALA A 206 -30.15 -41.71 10.45
CA ALA A 206 -30.79 -42.87 11.10
C ALA A 206 -31.31 -43.80 10.01
N GLY A 207 -30.64 -44.96 9.86
CA GLY A 207 -30.92 -46.01 8.88
C GLY A 207 -29.67 -46.85 8.70
#